data_AF-A0A972NSU0-F1
#
_entry.id   AF-A0A972NSU0-F1
#
_cell.length_a   1.000
_cell.length_b   1.000
_cell.length_c   1.000
_cell.angle_alpha   90.00
_cell.angle_beta   90.00
_cell.angle_gamma   90.00
#
_symmetry.space_group_name_H-M   'P 1'
#
loop_
_entity.id
_entity.type
_entity.pdbx_description
1 polymer ?
#
loop_
_entity_poly.entity_id
_entity_poly.type
_entity_poly.pdbx_seq_one_letter_code
_entity_poly.pdbx_strand_id
1 'polypeptide(L)'
;MIEMPIEMIRAKRSKGAAFTLACDASGLEDKEIAMSLNIDAGTFSKMKKGMATLDADLLVQFCKIVGNQIYPEWLAYQVGCTLVMIQSEAERRAEEERAKREEAEKENKLLRQLLQGKAA
;
A
#
# COMPACT_ATOMS: atom_id res chain seq x y z
N MET A 1 9.16 -0.36 6.03
CA MET A 1 8.66 -0.37 4.64
C MET A 1 9.36 0.76 3.92
N ILE A 2 9.93 0.54 2.75
CA ILE A 2 10.66 1.60 2.05
C ILE A 2 9.64 2.60 1.51
N GLU A 3 9.64 3.81 2.05
CA GLU A 3 8.78 4.90 1.58
C GLU A 3 9.47 5.65 0.45
N MET A 4 8.76 5.83 -0.66
CA MET A 4 9.22 6.61 -1.80
C MET A 4 8.14 7.60 -2.21
N PRO A 5 8.51 8.85 -2.56
CA PRO A 5 7.54 9.83 -3.03
C PRO A 5 6.71 9.31 -4.19
N ILE A 6 5.39 9.50 -4.09
CA ILE A 6 4.44 8.92 -5.02
C ILE A 6 4.60 9.49 -6.44
N GLU A 7 5.06 10.73 -6.55
CA GLU A 7 5.37 11.40 -7.81
C GLU A 7 6.51 10.69 -8.56
N MET A 8 7.52 10.16 -7.84
CA MET A 8 8.61 9.41 -8.44
C MET A 8 8.16 8.07 -9.01
N ILE A 9 7.18 7.43 -8.35
CA ILE A 9 6.56 6.19 -8.83
C ILE A 9 5.76 6.50 -10.09
N ARG A 10 4.83 7.46 -10.01
CA ARG A 10 3.92 7.83 -11.10
C ARG A 10 4.64 8.37 -12.34
N ALA A 11 5.80 8.98 -12.17
CA ALA A 11 6.62 9.47 -13.28
C ALA A 11 7.24 8.36 -14.16
N LYS A 12 7.23 7.09 -13.72
CA LYS A 12 7.77 5.98 -14.54
C LYS A 12 6.91 5.75 -15.77
N ARG A 13 7.55 5.75 -16.94
CA ARG A 13 6.88 5.67 -18.26
C ARG A 13 6.49 4.26 -18.69
N SER A 14 6.96 3.23 -17.99
CA SER A 14 6.72 1.84 -18.38
C SER A 14 6.71 0.91 -17.18
N LYS A 15 6.05 -0.25 -17.35
CA LYS A 15 6.03 -1.33 -16.36
C LYS A 15 7.44 -1.80 -15.98
N GLY A 16 8.35 -1.89 -16.94
CA GLY A 16 9.74 -2.30 -16.67
C GLY A 16 10.51 -1.28 -15.83
N ALA A 17 10.27 0.02 -16.05
CA ALA A 17 10.88 1.08 -15.25
C ALA A 17 10.32 1.12 -13.82
N ALA A 18 9.03 0.88 -13.64
CA ALA A 18 8.41 0.76 -12.31
C ALA A 18 8.88 -0.50 -11.57
N PHE A 19 8.96 -1.64 -12.26
CA PHE A 19 9.49 -2.88 -11.72
C PHE A 19 10.96 -2.73 -11.30
N THR A 20 11.78 -2.13 -12.15
CA THR A 20 13.19 -1.86 -11.86
C THR A 20 13.34 -0.95 -10.65
N LEU A 21 12.53 0.11 -10.57
CA LEU A 21 12.53 1.00 -9.40
C LEU A 21 12.21 0.24 -8.10
N ALA A 22 11.26 -0.69 -8.15
CA ALA A 22 10.90 -1.51 -7.00
C ALA A 22 12.04 -2.43 -6.55
N CYS A 23 12.79 -3.01 -7.49
CA CYS A 23 13.99 -3.80 -7.21
C CYS A 23 15.11 -2.91 -6.65
N ASP A 24 15.44 -1.80 -7.31
CA ASP A 24 16.54 -0.92 -6.92
C ASP A 24 16.32 -0.33 -5.53
N ALA A 25 15.08 0.05 -5.21
CA ALA A 25 14.72 0.58 -3.88
C ALA A 25 14.91 -0.45 -2.76
N SER A 26 14.89 -1.75 -3.06
CA SER A 26 15.07 -2.81 -2.06
C SER A 26 16.51 -2.95 -1.57
N GLY A 27 17.49 -2.50 -2.36
CA GLY A 27 18.92 -2.72 -2.11
C GLY A 27 19.41 -4.16 -2.31
N LEU A 28 18.54 -5.07 -2.74
CA LEU A 28 18.89 -6.47 -3.07
C LEU A 28 19.45 -6.57 -4.49
N GLU A 29 20.29 -7.58 -4.73
CA GLU A 29 20.72 -7.90 -6.09
C GLU A 29 19.59 -8.58 -6.88
N ASP A 30 19.53 -8.30 -8.20
CA ASP A 30 18.54 -8.90 -9.11
C ASP A 30 18.50 -10.43 -9.01
N LYS A 31 19.67 -11.07 -8.81
CA LYS A 31 19.78 -12.53 -8.68
C LYS A 31 19.09 -13.05 -7.41
N GLU A 32 19.15 -12.31 -6.31
CA GLU A 32 18.55 -12.70 -5.03
C GLU A 32 17.03 -12.64 -5.11
N ILE A 33 16.51 -11.59 -5.75
CA ILE A 33 15.07 -11.42 -5.98
C ILE A 33 14.56 -12.50 -6.94
N ALA A 34 15.25 -12.70 -8.06
CA ALA A 34 14.86 -13.69 -9.07
C ALA A 34 14.84 -15.12 -8.49
N MET A 35 15.89 -15.52 -7.76
CA MET A 35 15.95 -16.81 -7.08
C MET A 35 14.83 -16.98 -6.06
N SER A 36 14.56 -15.95 -5.25
CA SER A 36 13.50 -15.99 -4.23
C SER A 36 12.09 -16.10 -4.82
N LEU A 37 11.90 -15.65 -6.06
CA LEU A 37 10.66 -15.79 -6.83
C LEU A 37 10.61 -17.04 -7.70
N ASN A 38 11.68 -17.86 -7.72
CA ASN A 38 11.83 -18.97 -8.64
C ASN A 38 11.68 -18.55 -10.13
N ILE A 39 12.21 -17.38 -10.48
CA ILE A 39 12.23 -16.83 -11.83
C ILE A 39 13.66 -16.92 -12.38
N ASP A 40 13.82 -17.36 -13.63
CA ASP A 40 15.12 -17.39 -14.27
C ASP A 40 15.65 -15.97 -14.59
N ALA A 41 16.97 -15.81 -14.58
CA ALA A 41 17.60 -14.50 -14.81
C ALA A 41 17.25 -13.86 -16.16
N GLY A 42 16.98 -14.67 -17.19
CA GLY A 42 16.59 -14.19 -18.51
C GLY A 42 15.21 -13.55 -18.49
N THR A 43 14.23 -14.22 -17.89
CA THR A 43 12.89 -13.70 -17.69
C THR A 43 12.90 -12.47 -16.80
N PHE A 44 13.65 -12.48 -15.70
CA PHE A 44 13.79 -11.33 -14.82
C PHE A 44 14.37 -10.10 -15.56
N SER A 45 15.40 -10.31 -16.38
CA SER A 45 15.97 -9.24 -17.23
C SER A 45 14.95 -8.70 -18.24
N LYS A 46 14.13 -9.57 -18.84
CA LYS A 46 13.02 -9.16 -19.73
C LYS A 46 11.96 -8.35 -18.97
N MET A 47 11.66 -8.68 -17.71
CA MET A 47 10.74 -7.89 -16.88
C MET A 47 11.28 -6.47 -16.64
N LYS A 48 12.56 -6.32 -16.26
CA LYS A 48 13.19 -4.99 -16.09
C LYS A 48 13.15 -4.16 -17.38
N LYS A 49 13.29 -4.81 -18.54
CA LYS A 49 13.17 -4.17 -19.87
C LYS A 49 11.73 -3.93 -20.33
N GLY A 50 10.73 -4.39 -19.58
CA GLY A 50 9.31 -4.28 -19.94
C GLY A 50 8.84 -5.26 -21.04
N MET A 51 9.67 -6.24 -21.41
CA MET A 51 9.37 -7.27 -22.40
C MET A 51 8.61 -8.46 -21.80
N ALA A 52 8.65 -8.61 -20.48
CA ALA A 52 7.84 -9.55 -19.72
C ALA A 52 7.08 -8.80 -18.61
N THR A 53 6.07 -9.44 -18.03
CA THR A 53 5.30 -8.91 -16.91
C THR A 53 5.45 -9.87 -15.73
N LEU A 54 5.55 -9.33 -14.52
CA LEU A 54 5.47 -10.13 -13.29
C LEU A 54 4.12 -10.86 -13.25
N ASP A 55 4.14 -12.15 -12.98
CA ASP A 55 2.92 -12.92 -12.74
C ASP A 55 2.13 -12.33 -11.56
N ALA A 56 0.81 -12.17 -11.73
CA ALA A 56 -0.06 -11.60 -10.71
C ALA A 56 -0.04 -12.43 -9.41
N ASP A 57 0.09 -13.76 -9.51
CA ASP A 57 0.15 -14.66 -8.36
C ASP A 57 1.44 -14.47 -7.54
N LEU A 58 2.50 -13.96 -8.19
CA LEU A 58 3.79 -13.67 -7.54
C LEU A 58 3.85 -12.26 -6.93
N LEU A 59 2.89 -11.39 -7.21
CA LEU A 59 2.93 -9.97 -6.82
C LEU A 59 3.08 -9.79 -5.30
N VAL A 60 2.35 -10.57 -4.51
CA VAL A 60 2.41 -10.50 -3.04
C VAL A 60 3.79 -10.93 -2.53
N GLN A 61 4.32 -12.04 -3.07
CA GLN A 61 5.64 -12.55 -2.70
C GLN A 61 6.74 -11.57 -3.11
N PHE A 62 6.65 -11.00 -4.31
CA PHE A 62 7.55 -9.96 -4.78
C PHE A 62 7.58 -8.77 -3.82
N CYS A 63 6.42 -8.19 -3.47
CA CYS A 63 6.36 -7.04 -2.56
C CYS A 63 6.95 -7.36 -1.17
N LYS A 64 6.77 -8.60 -0.68
CA LYS A 64 7.40 -9.06 0.57
C LYS A 64 8.93 -9.14 0.45
N ILE A 65 9.45 -9.65 -0.67
CA ILE A 65 10.90 -9.77 -0.91
C ILE A 65 11.54 -8.38 -1.05
N VAL A 66 10.98 -7.51 -1.90
CA VAL A 66 11.54 -6.17 -2.15
C VAL A 66 11.23 -5.17 -1.03
N GLY A 67 10.32 -5.50 -0.11
CA GLY A 67 10.00 -4.70 1.06
C GLY A 67 9.24 -3.39 0.76
N ASN A 68 8.54 -3.33 -0.38
CA ASN A 68 7.84 -2.14 -0.86
C ASN A 68 6.64 -2.48 -1.77
N GLN A 69 5.76 -1.51 -2.03
CA GLN A 69 4.60 -1.64 -2.93
C GLN A 69 4.72 -0.74 -4.18
N ILE A 70 5.94 -0.42 -4.60
CA ILE A 70 6.20 0.53 -5.70
C ILE A 70 5.54 0.07 -7.00
N TYR A 71 5.72 -1.21 -7.34
CA TYR A 71 5.19 -1.77 -8.58
C TYR A 71 3.65 -1.82 -8.61
N PRO A 72 2.95 -2.36 -7.59
CA PRO A 72 1.48 -2.31 -7.59
C PRO A 72 0.91 -0.88 -7.46
N GLU A 73 1.59 0.05 -6.80
CA GLU A 73 1.14 1.46 -6.77
C GLU A 73 1.19 2.08 -8.17
N TRP A 74 2.26 1.79 -8.94
CA TRP A 74 2.33 2.22 -10.33
C TRP A 74 1.21 1.60 -11.18
N LEU A 75 0.93 0.30 -11.00
CA LEU A 75 -0.17 -0.37 -11.70
C LEU A 75 -1.53 0.25 -11.36
N ALA A 76 -1.79 0.55 -10.08
CA ALA A 76 -3.00 1.23 -9.64
C ALA A 76 -3.13 2.61 -10.29
N TYR A 77 -2.04 3.38 -10.37
CA TYR A 77 -2.03 4.67 -11.04
C TYR A 77 -2.35 4.57 -12.54
N GLN A 78 -1.86 3.54 -13.24
CA GLN A 78 -2.17 3.35 -14.65
C GLN A 78 -3.68 3.14 -14.92
N VAL A 79 -4.42 2.65 -13.93
CA VAL A 79 -5.89 2.50 -14.02
C VAL A 79 -6.67 3.67 -13.40
N GLY A 80 -5.99 4.76 -13.00
CA GLY A 80 -6.62 5.92 -12.38
C GLY A 80 -6.98 5.73 -10.91
N CYS A 81 -6.37 4.76 -10.23
CA CYS A 81 -6.59 4.43 -8.82
C CYS A 81 -5.32 4.69 -7.98
N THR A 82 -5.43 4.48 -6.67
CA THR A 82 -4.30 4.46 -5.73
C THR A 82 -4.50 3.29 -4.77
N LEU A 83 -3.41 2.76 -4.20
CA LEU A 83 -3.55 1.71 -3.20
C LEU A 83 -3.99 2.31 -1.87
N VAL A 84 -4.95 1.63 -1.23
CA VAL A 84 -5.35 1.89 0.15
C VAL A 84 -5.26 0.58 0.91
N MET A 85 -4.88 0.66 2.18
CA MET A 85 -4.90 -0.52 3.04
C MET A 85 -6.34 -1.00 3.19
N ILE A 86 -6.56 -2.29 2.91
CA ILE A 86 -7.86 -2.91 3.14
C ILE A 86 -8.05 -3.02 4.66
N GLN A 87 -9.05 -2.29 5.20
CA GLN A 87 -9.50 -2.54 6.57
C GLN A 87 -10.14 -3.91 6.64
N SER A 88 -9.77 -4.69 7.64
CA SER A 88 -10.53 -5.89 7.97
C SER A 88 -11.95 -5.53 8.42
N GLU A 89 -12.92 -6.43 8.24
CA GLU A 89 -14.29 -6.24 8.73
C GLU A 89 -14.34 -5.96 10.24
N ALA A 90 -13.41 -6.54 11.01
CA ALA A 90 -13.30 -6.30 12.44
C ALA A 90 -12.81 -4.88 12.76
N GLU A 91 -11.82 -4.38 12.01
CA GLU A 91 -11.32 -3.00 12.14
C GLU A 91 -12.40 -1.99 11.74
N ARG A 92 -13.15 -2.25 10.66
CA ARG A 92 -14.27 -1.41 10.23
C ARG A 92 -15.35 -1.29 11.32
N ARG A 93 -15.76 -2.41 11.92
CA ARG A 93 -16.75 -2.42 13.02
C ARG A 93 -16.21 -1.73 14.27
N ALA A 94 -14.94 -1.91 14.58
CA ALA A 94 -14.32 -1.25 15.73
C ALA A 94 -14.23 0.28 15.54
N GLU A 95 -13.99 0.74 14.31
CA GLU A 95 -14.00 2.17 13.94
C GLU A 95 -15.42 2.76 14.06
N GLU A 96 -16.43 2.08 13.51
CA GLU A 96 -17.84 2.49 13.59
C GLU A 96 -18.33 2.59 15.04
N GLU A 97 -18.00 1.61 15.88
CA GLU A 97 -18.37 1.62 17.30
C GLU A 97 -17.60 2.70 18.09
N ARG A 98 -16.35 2.99 17.71
CA ARG A 98 -15.58 4.09 18.30
C ARG A 98 -16.18 5.44 17.96
N ALA A 99 -16.55 5.65 16.70
CA ALA A 99 -17.20 6.88 16.24
C ALA A 99 -18.52 7.13 16.99
N LYS A 100 -19.36 6.09 17.16
CA LYS A 100 -20.61 6.18 17.95
C LYS A 100 -20.35 6.50 19.42
N ARG A 101 -19.32 5.89 20.03
CA ARG A 101 -18.94 6.19 21.42
C ARG A 101 -18.47 7.63 21.58
N GLU A 102 -17.64 8.12 20.68
CA GLU A 102 -17.16 9.50 20.71
C GLU A 102 -18.29 10.53 20.54
N GLU A 103 -19.27 10.23 19.68
CA GLU A 103 -20.46 11.07 19.52
C GLU A 103 -21.34 11.05 20.78
N ALA A 104 -21.60 9.87 21.33
CA ALA A 104 -22.36 9.72 22.58
C ALA A 104 -21.66 10.39 23.78
N GLU A 105 -20.33 10.34 23.85
CA GLU A 105 -19.54 11.03 24.88
C GLU A 105 -19.61 12.55 24.73
N LYS A 106 -19.56 13.08 23.51
CA LYS A 106 -19.75 14.51 23.23
C LYS A 106 -21.14 14.97 23.65
N GLU A 107 -22.19 14.23 23.30
CA GLU A 107 -23.57 14.53 23.71
C GLU A 107 -23.73 14.47 25.22
N ASN A 108 -23.21 13.43 25.89
CA ASN A 108 -23.27 13.32 27.35
C ASN A 108 -22.57 14.50 28.03
N LYS A 109 -21.40 14.90 27.52
CA LYS A 109 -20.65 16.04 28.05
C LYS A 109 -21.45 17.33 27.92
N LEU A 110 -22.07 17.56 26.76
CA LEU A 110 -22.91 18.73 26.51
C LEU A 110 -24.14 18.76 27.44
N LEU A 111 -24.84 17.62 27.57
CA LEU A 111 -26.01 17.50 28.46
C LEU A 111 -25.65 17.74 29.93
N ARG A 112 -24.52 17.19 30.39
CA ARG A 112 -24.02 17.42 31.76
C ARG A 112 -23.70 18.90 32.01
N GLN A 113 -23.07 19.57 31.05
CA GLN A 113 -22.79 21.00 31.14
C GLN A 113 -24.07 21.84 31.21
N LEU A 114 -25.10 21.51 30.40
CA LEU A 114 -26.39 22.19 30.42
C LEU A 114 -27.17 21.98 31.73
N LEU A 115 -27.11 20.78 32.30
CA LEU A 115 -27.75 20.47 33.58
C LEU A 115 -27.07 21.21 34.75
N GLN A 116 -25.73 21.26 34.76
CA GLN A 116 -24.99 22.03 35.78
C GLN A 116 -25.25 23.54 35.67
N GLY A 117 -25.42 24.07 34.46
CA GLY A 117 -25.75 25.49 34.25
C GLY A 117 -27.18 25.88 34.63
N LYS A 118 -28.13 24.94 34.69
CA LYS A 118 -29.53 25.19 35.10
C LYS A 118 -29.79 24.98 36.59
N ALA A 119 -28.85 24.38 37.33
CA ALA A 119 -28.95 24.11 38.76
C ALA A 119 -28.32 25.23 39.63
N ALA A 120 -27.92 26.35 39.02
CA ALA A 120 -27.35 27.54 39.67
C ALA A 120 -28.34 28.71 39.67
#